data_AF-A0A1W2P7X0-F1
#
_entry.id   AF-A0A1W2P7X0-F1
#
_cell.length_a   1.000
_cell.length_b   1.000
_cell.length_c   1.000
_cell.angle_alpha   90.00
_cell.angle_beta   90.00
_cell.angle_gamma   90.00
#
_symmetry.space_group_name_H-M   'P 1'
#
loop_
_entity.id
_entity.type
_entity.pdbx_description
1 polymer ?
#
loop_
_entity_poly.entity_id
_entity_poly.type
_entity_poly.pdbx_seq_one_letter_code
_entity_poly.pdbx_strand_id
1 'polypeptide(L)' 'MNVEHEVNLLVEEIHRLGSRNADGKLSVKFGVLFQDDRCANLFEALVGTLKAAKRRK' A
#
# COMPACT_ATOMS: atom_id res chain seq x y z
N MET A 1 1.09 -0.61 -17.21
CA MET A 1 0.86 -0.27 -15.79
C MET A 1 -0.41 0.54 -15.65
N ASN A 2 -1.46 -0.02 -15.06
CA ASN A 2 -2.65 0.76 -14.72
C ASN A 2 -2.49 1.23 -13.27
N VAL A 3 -1.95 2.43 -13.10
CA VAL A 3 -1.62 3.02 -11.79
C VAL A 3 -2.82 3.00 -10.84
N GLU A 4 -4.03 3.13 -11.36
CA GLU A 4 -5.26 3.09 -10.58
C GLU A 4 -5.53 1.71 -9.97
N HIS A 5 -5.26 0.65 -10.73
CA HIS A 5 -5.38 -0.72 -10.25
C HIS A 5 -4.35 -1.01 -9.14
N GLU A 6 -3.10 -0.57 -9.32
CA GLU A 6 -2.07 -0.72 -8.30
C GLU A 6 -2.40 0.05 -7.02
N VAL A 7 -3.00 1.24 -7.14
CA VAL A 7 -3.46 1.99 -5.96
C VAL A 7 -4.56 1.24 -5.21
N ASN A 8 -5.49 0.59 -5.91
CA ASN A 8 -6.54 -0.22 -5.27
C ASN A 8 -5.95 -1.45 -4.57
N LEU A 9 -5.02 -2.16 -5.22
CA LEU A 9 -4.30 -3.28 -4.61
C LEU A 9 -3.52 -2.84 -3.37
N LEU A 10 -2.90 -1.66 -3.41
CA LEU A 10 -2.17 -1.11 -2.28
C LEU A 10 -3.12 -0.86 -1.08
N VAL A 11 -4.33 -0.38 -1.33
CA VAL A 11 -5.34 -0.20 -0.27
C VAL A 11 -5.72 -1.56 0.34
N GLU A 12 -5.98 -2.58 -0.48
CA GLU A 12 -6.29 -3.94 0.01
C GLU A 12 -5.16 -4.51 0.88
N GLU A 13 -3.91 -4.35 0.45
CA GLU A 13 -2.76 -4.84 1.23
C GLU A 13 -2.55 -4.01 2.51
N ILE A 14 -2.87 -2.72 2.53
CA ILE A 14 -2.92 -1.90 3.75
C ILE A 14 -4.03 -2.39 4.69
N HIS A 15 -5.17 -2.85 4.17
CA HIS A 15 -6.23 -3.46 4.98
C HIS A 15 -5.81 -4.82 5.56
N ARG A 16 -5.05 -5.61 4.79
CA ARG A 16 -4.55 -6.94 5.19
C ARG A 16 -3.44 -6.88 6.24
N LEU A 17 -2.44 -6.02 6.01
CA LEU A 17 -1.22 -5.93 6.83
C LEU A 17 -1.29 -4.81 7.86
N GLY A 18 -2.15 -3.83 7.65
CA GLY A 18 -2.32 -2.69 8.54
C GLY A 18 -3.09 -3.04 9.80
N SER A 19 -2.90 -2.20 10.80
CA SER A 19 -3.65 -2.26 12.04
C SER A 19 -4.36 -0.93 12.26
N ARG A 20 -5.49 -0.99 12.96
CA ARG A 20 -6.24 0.20 13.34
C ARG A 20 -5.42 0.99 14.35
N ASN A 21 -5.13 2.25 14.05
CA ASN A 21 -4.46 3.14 14.98
C ASN A 21 -5.46 3.75 15.98
N ALA A 22 -4.95 4.51 16.95
CA ALA A 22 -5.76 5.20 17.97
C ALA A 22 -6.79 6.19 17.38
N ASP A 23 -6.59 6.65 16.15
CA ASP A 23 -7.48 7.55 15.41
C ASP A 23 -8.60 6.79 14.65
N GLY A 24 -8.64 5.46 14.78
CA GLY A 24 -9.61 4.60 14.08
C GLY A 24 -9.28 4.33 12.61
N LYS A 25 -8.17 4.85 12.10
CA LYS A 25 -7.70 4.66 10.72
C LYS A 25 -6.80 3.44 10.59
N LEU A 26 -6.85 2.76 9.45
CA LEU A 26 -5.91 1.70 9.11
C LEU A 26 -4.57 2.30 8.69
N SER A 27 -3.51 1.81 9.32
CA SER A 27 -2.15 2.22 9.00
C SER A 27 -1.21 1.01 9.09
N VAL A 28 -0.23 0.98 8.19
CA VAL A 28 0.80 -0.04 8.14
C VAL A 28 2.17 0.64 8.05
N LYS A 29 3.18 0.03 8.68
CA LYS A 29 4.55 0.54 8.58
C LYS A 29 5.09 0.24 7.19
N PHE A 30 5.84 1.19 6.61
CA PHE A 30 6.47 0.99 5.32
C PHE A 30 7.34 -0.27 5.27
N GLY A 31 8.11 -0.54 6.32
CA GLY A 31 8.94 -1.75 6.40
C GLY A 31 8.13 -3.06 6.31
N VAL A 32 6.89 -3.09 6.81
CA VAL A 32 6.02 -4.27 6.72
C VAL A 32 5.51 -4.47 5.30
N LEU A 33 5.05 -3.40 4.65
CA LEU A 33 4.67 -3.44 3.22
C LEU A 33 5.85 -3.81 2.32
N PHE A 34 7.05 -3.32 2.64
CA PHE A 34 8.25 -3.55 1.82
C PHE A 34 8.84 -4.95 2.02
N GLN A 35 8.72 -5.52 3.23
CA GLN A 35 9.18 -6.88 3.53
C GLN A 35 8.15 -7.96 3.19
N ASP A 36 6.92 -7.60 2.83
CA ASP A 36 5.89 -8.55 2.44
C ASP A 36 6.14 -9.08 1.02
N ASP A 37 6.35 -10.40 0.91
CA ASP A 37 6.59 -11.08 -0.36
C ASP A 37 5.46 -10.87 -1.38
N ARG A 38 4.22 -10.71 -0.93
CA ARG A 38 3.08 -10.47 -1.81
C ARG A 38 3.18 -9.10 -2.45
N CYS A 39 3.45 -8.07 -1.65
CA CYS A 39 3.67 -6.71 -2.12
C CYS A 39 4.88 -6.62 -3.05
N ALA A 40 5.98 -7.32 -2.75
CA ALA A 40 7.15 -7.37 -3.62
C ALA A 40 6.87 -7.99 -5.00
N ASN A 41 5.98 -8.97 -5.08
CA ASN A 41 5.55 -9.59 -6.34
C ASN A 41 4.45 -8.79 -7.07
N LEU A 42 3.57 -8.12 -6.32
CA LEU A 42 2.45 -7.35 -6.87
C LEU A 42 2.88 -5.98 -7.41
N PHE A 43 3.81 -5.31 -6.73
CA PHE A 43 4.24 -3.96 -7.06
C PHE A 43 5.65 -3.96 -7.64
N GLU A 44 5.76 -3.76 -8.95
CA GLU A 44 7.05 -3.57 -9.62
C GLU A 44 7.80 -2.35 -9.05
N ALA A 45 7.05 -1.31 -8.64
CA ALA A 45 7.60 -0.14 -7.96
C ALA A 45 6.69 0.35 -6.82
N LEU A 46 6.75 -0.28 -5.65
CA LEU A 46 5.97 0.09 -4.46
C LEU A 46 6.03 1.60 -4.14
N VAL A 47 7.22 2.21 -4.22
CA VAL A 47 7.41 3.64 -3.97
C VAL A 47 6.72 4.51 -5.05
N GLY A 48 6.68 4.03 -6.28
CA GLY A 48 5.95 4.68 -7.38
C GLY A 48 4.45 4.69 -7.13
N THR A 49 3.91 3.52 -6.76
CA THR A 49 2.49 3.34 -6.42
C THR A 49 2.08 4.18 -5.21
N LEU A 50 2.92 4.24 -4.16
CA LEU A 50 2.72 5.12 -3.01
C LEU A 50 2.67 6.61 -3.39
N LYS A 51 3.58 7.06 -4.27
CA LYS A 51 3.58 8.45 -4.77
C LYS A 51 2.33 8.75 -5.61
N ALA A 52 1.89 7.80 -6.43
CA ALA A 52 0.68 7.94 -7.23
C ALA A 52 -0.58 8.02 -6.34
N ALA A 53 -0.69 7.14 -5.34
CA ALA A 53 -1.76 7.18 -4.34
C ALA A 53 -1.78 8.53 -3.61
N LYS A 54 -0.61 9.04 -3.20
CA LYS A 54 -0.49 10.33 -2.51
C LYS A 54 -0.95 11.52 -3.37
N ARG A 55 -0.70 11.49 -4.68
CA ARG A 55 -1.11 12.56 -5.62
C ARG A 55 -2.62 12.59 -5.90
N ARG A 56 -3.34 11.52 -5.59
CA ARG A 56 -4.79 11.38 -5.79
C ARG A 56 -5.61 11.74 -4.54
N LYS A 57 -4.96 12.22 -3.48
CA LYS A 57 -5.60 12.80 -2.29
C LYS A 57 -5.92 14.27 -2.47
#